data_AF-A0A938KNZ6-F1
#
_entry.id   AF-A0A938KNZ6-F1
#
_cell.length_a   1.000
_cell.length_b   1.000
_cell.length_c   1.000
_cell.angle_alpha   90.00
_cell.angle_beta   90.00
_cell.angle_gamma   90.00
#
_symmetry.space_group_name_H-M   'P 1'
#
loop_
_entity.id
_entity.type
_entity.pdbx_description
1 polymer ?
#
loop_
_entity_poly.entity_id
_entity_poly.type
_entity_poly.pdbx_seq_one_letter_code
_entity_poly.pdbx_strand_id
1 'polypeptide(L)'
;MSYESDLLDYYTKAPLLELGADADAVRRRLHPEPVVTYIVDRNINYTNVCVADCGFCAFYRRPKDGEGWTLSYEEIGAKIDEVKALGGVQILIQGGHNPYIPFEWYLELLRYIKRNHPIHVHGFSPSEVDFWATLYRMDARTVIQELVKAGLDSIPGGGGEILVQRVRDNVAKKKAGADRWLEVMEIAHGEGLRTSCTMMYGIGETMAERIEHLLRLKAVQDRTKGFTAFICWPLQPENTPEMSHMPKTDAVEYLRTTAFARTVLDSIPNIQASWVTMGMKVGQTALHYGCNDFGSLMLEENVVSAANTTYRTTTDEMERLISEAGFTPRRRFQDYSLIPVTPETVAA
;
A
#
# COMPACT_ATOMS: atom_id res chain seq x y z
N MET A 1 24.79 -18.80 14.77
CA MET A 1 23.99 -17.58 14.61
C MET A 1 22.58 -17.99 14.24
N SER A 2 21.56 -17.27 14.70
CA SER A 2 20.19 -17.48 14.23
C SER A 2 20.04 -16.91 12.83
N TYR A 3 19.09 -17.44 12.04
CA TYR A 3 18.76 -16.92 10.70
C TYR A 3 18.49 -15.40 10.72
N GLU A 4 17.82 -14.89 11.76
CA GLU A 4 17.58 -13.46 11.97
C GLU A 4 18.86 -12.65 12.20
N SER A 5 19.84 -13.22 12.94
CA SER A 5 21.14 -12.58 13.16
C SER A 5 21.93 -12.47 11.87
N ASP A 6 21.87 -13.50 11.02
CA ASP A 6 22.55 -13.50 9.72
C ASP A 6 21.90 -12.50 8.76
N LEU A 7 20.56 -12.41 8.77
CA LEU A 7 19.80 -11.41 8.00
C LEU A 7 20.13 -9.98 8.43
N LEU A 8 20.23 -9.72 9.73
CA LEU A 8 20.58 -8.41 10.27
C LEU A 8 22.00 -8.01 9.90
N ASP A 9 22.95 -8.94 10.00
CA ASP A 9 24.33 -8.70 9.60
C ASP A 9 24.43 -8.42 8.10
N TYR A 10 23.75 -9.20 7.27
CA TYR A 10 23.69 -8.98 5.82
C TYR A 10 23.07 -7.62 5.49
N TYR A 11 21.94 -7.26 6.09
CA TYR A 11 21.30 -5.97 5.88
C TYR A 11 22.20 -4.79 6.26
N THR A 12 22.88 -4.86 7.39
CA THR A 12 23.63 -3.72 7.95
C THR A 12 25.02 -3.57 7.36
N LYS A 13 25.66 -4.66 6.92
CA LYS A 13 27.07 -4.66 6.50
C LYS A 13 27.28 -4.79 5.00
N ALA A 14 26.34 -5.37 4.25
CA ALA A 14 26.53 -5.58 2.81
C ALA A 14 26.61 -4.24 2.05
N PRO A 15 27.54 -4.09 1.09
CA PRO A 15 27.55 -2.96 0.17
C PRO A 15 26.21 -2.80 -0.56
N LEU A 16 25.78 -1.56 -0.79
CA LEU A 16 24.45 -1.29 -1.40
C LEU A 16 24.29 -1.96 -2.77
N LEU A 17 25.34 -1.93 -3.60
CA LEU A 17 25.30 -2.52 -4.93
C LEU A 17 25.20 -4.05 -4.90
N GLU A 18 25.80 -4.70 -3.90
CA GLU A 18 25.68 -6.15 -3.70
C GLU A 18 24.25 -6.51 -3.28
N LEU A 19 23.66 -5.76 -2.35
CA LEU A 19 22.24 -5.93 -1.99
C LEU A 19 21.32 -5.74 -3.19
N GLY A 20 21.57 -4.72 -4.01
CA GLY A 20 20.81 -4.48 -5.23
C GLY A 20 20.91 -5.66 -6.20
N ALA A 21 22.11 -6.17 -6.44
CA ALA A 21 22.34 -7.32 -7.31
C ALA A 21 21.65 -8.59 -6.81
N ASP A 22 21.71 -8.87 -5.50
CA ASP A 22 21.07 -10.04 -4.90
C ASP A 22 19.53 -9.93 -4.94
N ALA A 23 18.99 -8.75 -4.64
CA ALA A 23 17.57 -8.47 -4.78
C ALA A 23 17.09 -8.61 -6.24
N ASP A 24 17.88 -8.11 -7.19
CA ASP A 24 17.58 -8.23 -8.60
C ASP A 24 17.64 -9.69 -9.08
N ALA A 25 18.56 -10.49 -8.56
CA ALA A 25 18.62 -11.93 -8.83
C ALA A 25 17.34 -12.65 -8.36
N VAL A 26 16.83 -12.33 -7.16
CA VAL A 26 15.54 -12.85 -6.69
C VAL A 26 14.39 -12.37 -7.58
N ARG A 27 14.39 -11.10 -7.99
CA ARG A 27 13.39 -10.57 -8.92
C ARG A 27 13.39 -11.33 -10.23
N ARG A 28 14.56 -11.53 -10.87
CA ARG A 28 14.67 -12.27 -12.15
C ARG A 28 14.26 -13.73 -12.02
N ARG A 29 14.47 -14.35 -10.86
CA ARG A 29 13.99 -15.71 -10.60
C ARG A 29 12.46 -15.79 -10.58
N LEU A 30 11.79 -14.79 -10.02
CA LEU A 30 10.33 -14.71 -9.94
C LEU A 30 9.68 -14.17 -11.22
N HIS A 31 10.37 -13.26 -11.91
CA HIS A 31 9.93 -12.54 -13.11
C HIS A 31 11.07 -12.56 -14.14
N PRO A 32 11.23 -13.66 -14.90
CA PRO A 32 12.35 -13.84 -15.83
C PRO A 32 12.25 -12.94 -17.06
N GLU A 33 11.04 -12.56 -17.47
CA GLU A 33 10.83 -11.58 -18.51
C GLU A 33 11.22 -10.18 -18.02
N PRO A 34 11.81 -9.33 -18.88
CA PRO A 34 12.17 -7.96 -18.51
C PRO A 34 10.94 -7.07 -18.51
N VAL A 35 9.85 -7.47 -17.83
CA VAL A 35 8.60 -6.73 -17.72
C VAL A 35 8.55 -6.03 -16.38
N VAL A 36 8.17 -4.75 -16.40
CA VAL A 36 7.79 -4.01 -15.20
C VAL A 36 6.36 -3.55 -15.38
N THR A 37 5.53 -3.84 -14.38
CA THR A 37 4.13 -3.48 -14.44
C THR A 37 3.86 -2.10 -13.90
N TYR A 38 2.75 -1.50 -14.31
CA TYR A 38 2.15 -0.36 -13.64
C TYR A 38 0.63 -0.42 -13.77
N ILE A 39 -0.09 0.30 -12.93
CA ILE A 39 -1.55 0.37 -12.95
C ILE A 39 -2.00 1.82 -13.03
N VAL A 40 -3.14 2.06 -13.67
CA VAL A 40 -3.84 3.34 -13.62
C VAL A 40 -4.98 3.18 -12.62
N ASP A 41 -4.84 3.83 -11.47
CA ASP A 41 -5.81 3.83 -10.39
C ASP A 41 -6.01 5.24 -9.82
N ARG A 42 -6.87 5.34 -8.80
CA ARG A 42 -7.03 6.56 -8.02
C ARG A 42 -7.19 6.24 -6.54
N ASN A 43 -6.45 6.96 -5.71
CA ASN A 43 -6.71 6.99 -4.28
C ASN A 43 -7.90 7.91 -3.99
N ILE A 44 -8.88 7.38 -3.27
CA ILE A 44 -10.05 8.13 -2.81
C ILE A 44 -10.09 8.03 -1.29
N ASN A 45 -9.89 9.17 -0.62
CA ASN A 45 -10.18 9.27 0.79
C ASN A 45 -11.62 9.73 0.99
N TYR A 46 -12.49 8.85 1.51
CA TYR A 46 -13.90 9.17 1.68
C TYR A 46 -14.17 10.03 2.92
N THR A 47 -13.25 10.07 3.89
CA THR A 47 -13.30 10.97 5.05
C THR A 47 -11.90 11.17 5.63
N ASN A 48 -11.63 12.36 6.16
CA ASN A 48 -10.44 12.63 6.99
C ASN A 48 -10.73 12.55 8.51
N VAL A 49 -11.98 12.34 8.93
CA VAL A 49 -12.34 12.25 10.35
C VAL A 49 -11.88 10.91 10.91
N CYS A 50 -11.08 10.94 11.99
CA CYS A 50 -10.47 9.73 12.53
C CYS A 50 -10.28 9.77 14.04
N VAL A 51 -10.56 8.65 14.71
CA VAL A 51 -10.30 8.46 16.15
C VAL A 51 -8.94 7.81 16.47
N ALA A 52 -8.18 7.42 15.45
CA ALA A 52 -6.95 6.64 15.63
C ALA A 52 -5.78 7.45 16.23
N ASP A 53 -5.78 8.78 16.08
CA ASP A 53 -4.75 9.71 16.59
C ASP A 53 -3.31 9.20 16.37
N CYS A 54 -2.95 8.86 15.13
CA CYS A 54 -1.59 8.39 14.84
C CYS A 54 -0.60 9.57 14.81
N GLY A 55 0.51 9.46 15.54
CA GLY A 55 1.51 10.53 15.67
C GLY A 55 2.20 10.93 14.35
N PHE A 56 2.16 10.04 13.34
CA PHE A 56 2.74 10.23 12.00
C PHE A 56 1.73 10.72 10.95
N CYS A 57 0.43 10.84 11.26
CA CYS A 57 -0.58 11.10 10.24
C CYS A 57 -0.95 12.59 10.21
N ALA A 58 -0.51 13.32 9.17
CA ALA A 58 -0.88 14.72 8.96
C ALA A 58 -2.31 14.91 8.39
N PHE A 59 -2.89 13.84 7.83
CA PHE A 59 -4.17 13.87 7.11
C PHE A 59 -5.39 13.94 8.03
N TYR A 60 -5.34 13.30 9.19
CA TYR A 60 -6.54 13.09 9.98
C TYR A 60 -7.02 14.36 10.70
N ARG A 61 -8.32 14.40 10.97
CA ARG A 61 -8.96 15.39 11.85
C ARG A 61 -9.76 14.67 12.93
N ARG A 62 -9.74 15.19 14.15
CA ARG A 62 -10.48 14.59 15.26
C ARG A 62 -11.99 14.76 15.04
N PRO A 63 -12.83 13.92 15.65
CA PRO A 63 -14.28 14.13 15.62
C PRO A 63 -14.63 15.55 16.12
N LYS A 64 -15.51 16.24 15.38
CA LYS A 64 -15.93 17.65 15.61
C LYS A 64 -14.89 18.72 15.31
N ASP A 65 -13.75 18.36 14.74
CA ASP A 65 -12.82 19.33 14.18
C ASP A 65 -13.48 20.04 12.98
N GLY A 66 -13.27 21.36 12.87
CA GLY A 66 -13.88 22.19 11.82
C GLY A 66 -13.36 21.88 10.41
N GLU A 67 -12.21 21.21 10.30
CA GLU A 67 -11.63 20.76 9.02
C GLU A 67 -12.03 19.31 8.67
N GLY A 68 -12.89 18.67 9.48
CA GLY A 68 -13.39 17.32 9.24
C GLY A 68 -14.44 17.27 8.12
N TRP A 69 -14.32 16.31 7.21
CA TRP A 69 -15.25 16.13 6.08
C TRP A 69 -15.50 14.65 5.77
N THR A 70 -16.60 14.36 5.07
CA THR A 70 -16.94 13.06 4.49
C THR A 70 -17.55 13.31 3.13
N LEU A 71 -17.05 12.65 2.08
CA LEU A 71 -17.56 12.80 0.72
C LEU A 71 -18.93 12.15 0.56
N SER A 72 -19.77 12.70 -0.30
CA SER A 72 -20.99 12.04 -0.76
C SER A 72 -20.68 10.89 -1.73
N TYR A 73 -21.68 10.04 -1.99
CA TYR A 73 -21.56 8.97 -2.99
C TYR A 73 -21.35 9.54 -4.39
N GLU A 74 -22.00 10.65 -4.71
CA GLU A 74 -21.90 11.33 -6.00
C GLU A 74 -20.51 11.95 -6.20
N GLU A 75 -19.91 12.54 -5.16
CA GLU A 75 -18.53 13.05 -5.21
C GLU A 75 -17.52 11.92 -5.44
N ILE A 76 -17.71 10.78 -4.77
CA ILE A 76 -16.89 9.58 -5.00
C ILE A 76 -17.10 9.05 -6.42
N GLY A 77 -18.35 9.00 -6.91
CA GLY A 77 -18.71 8.58 -8.26
C GLY A 77 -18.04 9.43 -9.34
N ALA A 78 -18.07 10.76 -9.21
CA ALA A 78 -17.41 11.67 -10.14
C ALA A 78 -15.89 11.42 -10.21
N LYS A 79 -15.23 11.20 -9.06
CA LYS A 79 -13.80 10.84 -9.00
C LYS A 79 -13.50 9.50 -9.70
N ILE A 80 -14.42 8.54 -9.64
CA ILE A 80 -14.31 7.25 -10.33
C ILE A 80 -14.44 7.44 -11.84
N ASP A 81 -15.39 8.25 -12.30
CA ASP A 81 -15.56 8.53 -13.73
C ASP A 81 -14.35 9.24 -14.33
N GLU A 82 -13.74 10.17 -13.60
CA GLU A 82 -12.49 10.83 -13.99
C GLU A 82 -11.35 9.81 -14.23
N VAL A 83 -11.16 8.84 -13.34
CA VAL A 83 -10.08 7.84 -13.51
C VAL A 83 -10.41 6.84 -14.62
N LYS A 84 -11.68 6.47 -14.80
CA LYS A 84 -12.11 5.62 -15.92
C LYS A 84 -11.89 6.29 -17.27
N ALA A 85 -12.09 7.61 -17.36
CA ALA A 85 -11.81 8.38 -18.57
C ALA A 85 -10.31 8.35 -18.95
N LEU A 86 -9.42 8.16 -17.98
CA LEU A 86 -7.97 7.97 -18.17
C LEU A 86 -7.58 6.50 -18.35
N GLY A 87 -8.57 5.62 -18.55
CA GLY A 87 -8.37 4.18 -18.70
C GLY A 87 -8.14 3.44 -17.40
N GLY A 88 -8.39 4.05 -16.25
CA GLY A 88 -8.22 3.42 -14.94
C GLY A 88 -9.09 2.20 -14.73
N VAL A 89 -8.54 1.19 -14.05
CA VAL A 89 -9.18 -0.12 -13.83
C VAL A 89 -9.47 -0.41 -12.36
N GLN A 90 -8.98 0.44 -11.46
CA GLN A 90 -9.05 0.27 -10.02
C GLN A 90 -9.25 1.61 -9.31
N ILE A 91 -9.88 1.59 -8.14
CA ILE A 91 -9.70 2.60 -7.09
C ILE A 91 -9.09 1.99 -5.84
N LEU A 92 -8.28 2.78 -5.15
CA LEU A 92 -7.88 2.54 -3.76
C LEU A 92 -8.74 3.42 -2.85
N ILE A 93 -9.66 2.84 -2.08
CA ILE A 93 -10.59 3.61 -1.24
C ILE A 93 -10.34 3.36 0.26
N GLN A 94 -9.94 4.39 1.00
CA GLN A 94 -9.56 4.29 2.42
C GLN A 94 -9.87 5.60 3.15
N GLY A 95 -10.22 5.56 4.43
CA GLY A 95 -10.55 6.77 5.18
C GLY A 95 -10.11 6.73 6.63
N GLY A 96 -10.42 7.82 7.33
CA GLY A 96 -10.29 7.85 8.78
C GLY A 96 -11.29 6.89 9.47
N HIS A 97 -10.94 6.44 10.67
CA HIS A 97 -11.84 5.72 11.56
C HIS A 97 -12.92 6.68 12.09
N ASN A 98 -13.92 6.98 11.25
CA ASN A 98 -14.96 7.95 11.54
C ASN A 98 -16.12 7.26 12.30
N PRO A 99 -16.37 7.60 13.58
CA PRO A 99 -17.38 6.95 14.41
C PRO A 99 -18.82 7.41 14.07
N TYR A 100 -18.98 8.42 13.20
CA TYR A 100 -20.28 8.97 12.84
C TYR A 100 -20.89 8.33 11.60
N ILE A 101 -20.10 7.61 10.82
CA ILE A 101 -20.58 6.88 9.63
C ILE A 101 -21.11 5.53 10.12
N PRO A 102 -22.37 5.13 9.83
CA PRO A 102 -22.87 3.80 10.17
C PRO A 102 -22.32 2.73 9.19
N PHE A 103 -22.21 1.46 9.62
CA PHE A 103 -21.66 0.40 8.77
C PHE A 103 -22.38 0.26 7.42
N GLU A 104 -23.72 0.41 7.44
CA GLU A 104 -24.56 0.33 6.24
C GLU A 104 -24.16 1.37 5.17
N TRP A 105 -23.63 2.52 5.57
CA TRP A 105 -23.18 3.53 4.61
C TRP A 105 -22.03 3.02 3.73
N TYR A 106 -21.13 2.20 4.28
CA TYR A 106 -20.03 1.59 3.53
C TYR A 106 -20.54 0.50 2.58
N LEU A 107 -21.54 -0.28 3.01
CA LEU A 107 -22.17 -1.28 2.16
C LEU A 107 -22.93 -0.63 1.00
N GLU A 108 -23.70 0.42 1.28
CA GLU A 108 -24.39 1.19 0.24
C GLU A 108 -23.43 1.93 -0.69
N LEU A 109 -22.29 2.42 -0.20
CA LEU A 109 -21.24 2.98 -1.04
C LEU A 109 -20.73 1.94 -2.05
N LEU A 110 -20.37 0.74 -1.59
CA LEU A 110 -19.90 -0.32 -2.48
C LEU A 110 -20.97 -0.70 -3.51
N ARG A 111 -22.22 -0.89 -3.08
CA ARG A 111 -23.35 -1.20 -3.98
C ARG A 111 -23.58 -0.06 -4.98
N TYR A 112 -23.49 1.19 -4.55
CA TYR A 112 -23.58 2.37 -5.40
C TYR A 112 -22.49 2.36 -6.48
N ILE A 113 -21.22 2.13 -6.09
CA ILE A 113 -20.09 2.05 -7.01
C ILE A 113 -20.33 0.93 -8.04
N LYS A 114 -20.71 -0.27 -7.59
CA LYS A 114 -20.93 -1.40 -8.50
C LYS A 114 -22.08 -1.19 -9.47
N ARG A 115 -23.15 -0.50 -9.06
CA ARG A 115 -24.29 -0.19 -9.94
C ARG A 115 -23.98 0.92 -10.94
N ASN A 116 -23.39 2.02 -10.49
CA ASN A 116 -23.31 3.26 -11.27
C ASN A 116 -21.93 3.49 -11.91
N HIS A 117 -20.87 3.06 -11.23
CA HIS A 117 -19.48 3.30 -11.63
C HIS A 117 -18.65 2.02 -11.54
N PRO A 118 -19.02 0.93 -12.25
CA PRO A 118 -18.37 -0.36 -12.09
C PRO A 118 -16.86 -0.24 -12.35
N ILE A 119 -16.08 -0.64 -11.34
CA ILE A 119 -14.61 -0.64 -11.28
C ILE A 119 -14.16 -1.63 -10.19
N HIS A 120 -12.88 -2.04 -10.21
CA HIS A 120 -12.26 -2.79 -9.13
C HIS A 120 -12.07 -1.90 -7.89
N VAL A 121 -12.61 -2.32 -6.76
CA VAL A 121 -12.54 -1.65 -5.47
C VAL A 121 -11.49 -2.35 -4.60
N HIS A 122 -10.28 -1.79 -4.61
CA HIS A 122 -9.23 -2.13 -3.64
C HIS A 122 -9.47 -1.27 -2.41
N GLY A 123 -10.27 -1.75 -1.48
CA GLY A 123 -10.90 -0.89 -0.48
C GLY A 123 -10.68 -1.35 0.94
N PHE A 124 -10.60 -0.37 1.84
CA PHE A 124 -10.64 -0.52 3.29
C PHE A 124 -9.46 -1.32 3.87
N SER A 125 -8.68 -0.66 4.72
CA SER A 125 -7.57 -1.30 5.43
C SER A 125 -8.04 -2.34 6.45
N PRO A 126 -7.16 -3.29 6.84
CA PRO A 126 -7.41 -4.14 8.01
C PRO A 126 -7.68 -3.37 9.29
N SER A 127 -7.12 -2.16 9.40
CA SER A 127 -7.36 -1.24 10.51
C SER A 127 -8.81 -0.74 10.55
N GLU A 128 -9.41 -0.46 9.38
CA GLU A 128 -10.83 -0.09 9.27
C GLU A 128 -11.74 -1.29 9.56
N VAL A 129 -11.39 -2.48 9.07
CA VAL A 129 -12.13 -3.73 9.39
C VAL A 129 -12.16 -3.98 10.90
N ASP A 130 -11.02 -3.84 11.58
CA ASP A 130 -10.94 -4.00 13.04
C ASP A 130 -11.72 -2.92 13.79
N PHE A 131 -11.68 -1.67 13.30
CA PHE A 131 -12.46 -0.58 13.84
C PHE A 131 -13.97 -0.86 13.76
N TRP A 132 -14.48 -1.33 12.62
CA TRP A 132 -15.91 -1.68 12.49
C TRP A 132 -16.29 -2.91 13.29
N ALA A 133 -15.44 -3.95 13.30
CA ALA A 133 -15.64 -5.13 14.14
C ALA A 133 -15.85 -4.73 15.61
N THR A 134 -15.01 -3.82 16.11
CA THR A 134 -15.11 -3.29 17.48
C THR A 134 -16.33 -2.41 17.67
N LEU A 135 -16.52 -1.41 16.80
CA LEU A 135 -17.56 -0.38 16.95
C LEU A 135 -18.97 -0.98 16.87
N TYR A 136 -19.19 -1.92 15.95
CA TYR A 136 -20.50 -2.54 15.72
C TYR A 136 -20.65 -3.92 16.35
N ARG A 137 -19.64 -4.37 17.13
CA ARG A 137 -19.64 -5.67 17.83
C ARG A 137 -19.85 -6.85 16.87
N MET A 138 -19.19 -6.79 15.73
CA MET A 138 -19.18 -7.84 14.72
C MET A 138 -17.82 -8.55 14.75
N ASP A 139 -17.78 -9.82 14.38
CA ASP A 139 -16.50 -10.46 14.09
C ASP A 139 -15.95 -9.95 12.75
N ALA A 140 -14.62 -9.91 12.61
CA ALA A 140 -13.97 -9.40 11.41
C ALA A 140 -14.34 -10.20 10.15
N ARG A 141 -14.61 -11.51 10.29
CA ARG A 141 -15.05 -12.35 9.17
C ARG A 141 -16.42 -11.91 8.68
N THR A 142 -17.39 -11.69 9.55
CA THR A 142 -18.70 -11.14 9.16
C THR A 142 -18.57 -9.76 8.51
N VAL A 143 -17.74 -8.87 9.06
CA VAL A 143 -17.48 -7.56 8.44
C VAL A 143 -16.97 -7.73 7.01
N ILE A 144 -15.96 -8.56 6.79
CA ILE A 144 -15.41 -8.84 5.46
C ILE A 144 -16.47 -9.46 4.54
N GLN A 145 -17.24 -10.44 5.03
CA GLN A 145 -18.30 -11.09 4.23
C GLN A 145 -19.37 -10.11 3.78
N GLU A 146 -19.81 -9.19 4.65
CA GLU A 146 -20.78 -8.17 4.28
C GLU A 146 -20.20 -7.17 3.26
N LEU A 147 -18.94 -6.77 3.42
CA LEU A 147 -18.24 -5.94 2.42
C LEU A 147 -18.12 -6.64 1.07
N VAL A 148 -17.75 -7.93 1.04
CA VAL A 148 -17.69 -8.73 -0.20
C VAL A 148 -19.05 -8.83 -0.86
N LYS A 149 -20.11 -9.14 -0.10
CA LYS A 149 -21.49 -9.17 -0.62
C LYS A 149 -21.93 -7.83 -1.21
N ALA A 150 -21.44 -6.72 -0.64
CA ALA A 150 -21.73 -5.37 -1.13
C ALA A 150 -20.89 -4.97 -2.36
N GLY A 151 -19.80 -5.69 -2.65
CA GLY A 151 -18.99 -5.50 -3.85
C GLY A 151 -17.52 -5.14 -3.60
N LEU A 152 -16.96 -5.44 -2.43
CA LEU A 152 -15.51 -5.31 -2.22
C LEU A 152 -14.75 -6.39 -3.00
N ASP A 153 -13.71 -6.01 -3.76
CA ASP A 153 -12.95 -6.97 -4.59
C ASP A 153 -11.59 -7.36 -4.00
N SER A 154 -10.93 -6.47 -3.24
CA SER A 154 -9.66 -6.75 -2.56
C SER A 154 -9.37 -5.76 -1.44
N ILE A 155 -8.47 -6.11 -0.52
CA ILE A 155 -8.11 -5.29 0.65
C ILE A 155 -6.67 -4.76 0.55
N PRO A 156 -6.43 -3.44 0.68
CA PRO A 156 -5.08 -2.87 0.69
C PRO A 156 -4.34 -3.10 2.01
N GLY A 157 -3.01 -3.06 1.94
CA GLY A 157 -2.14 -3.25 3.11
C GLY A 157 -2.06 -2.10 4.10
N GLY A 158 -2.86 -1.04 3.93
CA GLY A 158 -2.81 0.15 4.80
C GLY A 158 -2.98 -0.17 6.30
N GLY A 159 -2.45 0.69 7.17
CA GLY A 159 -2.53 0.52 8.63
C GLY A 159 -1.56 -0.52 9.22
N GLY A 160 -0.72 -1.14 8.38
CA GLY A 160 0.32 -2.09 8.80
C GLY A 160 1.53 -1.42 9.46
N GLU A 161 1.94 -0.25 8.97
CA GLU A 161 3.11 0.53 9.40
C GLU A 161 4.32 -0.36 9.73
N ILE A 162 4.60 -0.60 11.01
CA ILE A 162 5.47 -1.67 11.49
C ILE A 162 4.63 -2.69 12.27
N LEU A 163 4.65 -3.96 11.83
CA LEU A 163 3.93 -5.06 12.46
C LEU A 163 4.75 -5.64 13.63
N VAL A 164 5.10 -4.76 14.57
CA VAL A 164 5.74 -5.09 15.86
C VAL A 164 5.03 -4.29 16.94
N GLN A 165 4.49 -4.98 17.95
CA GLN A 165 3.54 -4.35 18.90
C GLN A 165 4.16 -3.16 19.64
N ARG A 166 5.43 -3.27 20.07
CA ARG A 166 6.17 -2.17 20.72
C ARG A 166 6.13 -0.88 19.87
N VAL A 167 6.37 -0.99 18.57
CA VAL A 167 6.37 0.17 17.67
C VAL A 167 4.94 0.71 17.55
N ARG A 168 3.95 -0.15 17.33
CA ARG A 168 2.54 0.26 17.20
C ARG A 168 2.01 0.96 18.45
N ASP A 169 2.37 0.49 19.64
CA ASP A 169 1.98 1.11 20.91
C ASP A 169 2.49 2.54 21.06
N ASN A 170 3.63 2.86 20.42
CA ASN A 170 4.21 4.19 20.44
C ASN A 170 3.57 5.13 19.40
N VAL A 171 3.18 4.61 18.23
CA VAL A 171 2.88 5.46 17.06
C VAL A 171 1.41 5.47 16.64
N ALA A 172 0.68 4.42 16.98
CA ALA A 172 -0.67 4.14 16.49
C ALA A 172 -1.50 3.31 17.49
N LYS A 173 -1.39 3.62 18.78
CA LYS A 173 -1.97 2.86 19.89
C LYS A 173 -3.48 2.54 19.77
N LYS A 174 -4.24 3.37 19.06
CA LYS A 174 -5.70 3.20 18.90
C LYS A 174 -6.09 2.45 17.62
N LYS A 175 -5.14 2.08 16.76
CA LYS A 175 -5.36 1.17 15.62
C LYS A 175 -5.29 -0.28 16.09
N ALA A 176 -5.64 -1.21 15.20
CA ALA A 176 -5.45 -2.65 15.40
C ALA A 176 -4.03 -2.97 15.89
N GLY A 177 -3.87 -3.95 16.78
CA GLY A 177 -2.55 -4.49 17.13
C GLY A 177 -1.87 -5.19 15.95
N ALA A 178 -0.58 -5.52 16.09
CA ALA A 178 0.19 -6.14 15.01
C ALA A 178 -0.39 -7.52 14.61
N ASP A 179 -0.71 -8.34 15.61
CA ASP A 179 -1.28 -9.68 15.38
C ASP A 179 -2.68 -9.57 14.80
N ARG A 180 -3.46 -8.61 15.27
CA ARG A 180 -4.83 -8.37 14.79
C ARG A 180 -4.85 -7.95 13.32
N TRP A 181 -3.90 -7.12 12.90
CA TRP A 181 -3.77 -6.74 11.49
C TRP A 181 -3.50 -7.98 10.61
N LEU A 182 -2.60 -8.88 11.03
CA LEU A 182 -2.30 -10.11 10.31
C LEU A 182 -3.51 -11.06 10.28
N GLU A 183 -4.21 -11.19 11.41
CA GLU A 183 -5.41 -12.02 11.52
C GLU A 183 -6.48 -11.58 10.52
N VAL A 184 -6.72 -10.27 10.40
CA VAL A 184 -7.69 -9.73 9.43
C VAL A 184 -7.28 -10.05 7.99
N MET A 185 -5.98 -9.97 7.66
CA MET A 185 -5.48 -10.37 6.35
C MET A 185 -5.67 -11.88 6.09
N GLU A 186 -5.38 -12.73 7.08
CA GLU A 186 -5.60 -14.18 6.98
C GLU A 186 -7.08 -14.53 6.81
N ILE A 187 -7.99 -13.83 7.51
CA ILE A 187 -9.43 -13.96 7.32
C ILE A 187 -9.82 -13.57 5.88
N ALA A 188 -9.34 -12.42 5.38
CA ALA A 188 -9.62 -11.98 4.02
C ALA A 188 -9.17 -13.02 2.98
N HIS A 189 -7.97 -13.59 3.14
CA HIS A 189 -7.47 -14.66 2.28
C HIS A 189 -8.35 -15.91 2.35
N GLY A 190 -8.82 -16.27 3.55
CA GLY A 190 -9.74 -17.39 3.76
C GLY A 190 -11.13 -17.20 3.13
N GLU A 191 -11.57 -15.95 2.97
CA GLU A 191 -12.80 -15.58 2.24
C GLU A 191 -12.56 -15.42 0.72
N GLY A 192 -11.37 -15.76 0.22
CA GLY A 192 -11.03 -15.75 -1.20
C GLY A 192 -10.56 -14.39 -1.73
N LEU A 193 -10.40 -13.37 -0.88
CA LEU A 193 -9.88 -12.08 -1.29
C LEU A 193 -8.36 -12.12 -1.49
N ARG A 194 -7.90 -11.31 -2.45
CA ARG A 194 -6.50 -10.93 -2.58
C ARG A 194 -6.23 -9.67 -1.78
N THR A 195 -5.01 -9.53 -1.28
CA THR A 195 -4.61 -8.32 -0.53
C THR A 195 -3.23 -7.84 -0.93
N SER A 196 -2.89 -6.60 -0.59
CA SER A 196 -1.50 -6.12 -0.58
C SER A 196 -1.01 -6.00 0.86
N CYS A 197 0.30 -5.96 1.08
CA CYS A 197 0.89 -5.69 2.39
C CYS A 197 1.88 -4.53 2.30
N THR A 198 2.03 -3.79 3.40
CA THR A 198 2.84 -2.57 3.37
C THR A 198 3.69 -2.40 4.62
N MET A 199 4.81 -1.70 4.46
CA MET A 199 5.66 -1.27 5.55
C MET A 199 5.99 0.23 5.44
N MET A 200 5.37 1.05 6.30
CA MET A 200 5.84 2.42 6.51
C MET A 200 6.87 2.40 7.64
N TYR A 201 8.08 2.85 7.35
CA TYR A 201 9.22 2.79 8.28
C TYR A 201 9.81 4.18 8.55
N GLY A 202 10.75 4.29 9.49
CA GLY A 202 11.31 5.57 9.94
C GLY A 202 10.49 6.21 11.07
N ILE A 203 9.76 5.40 11.83
CA ILE A 203 8.82 5.80 12.88
C ILE A 203 9.30 5.40 14.30
N GLY A 204 10.60 5.14 14.45
CA GLY A 204 11.22 4.76 15.74
C GLY A 204 11.37 3.24 15.93
N GLU A 205 11.16 2.45 14.88
CA GLU A 205 11.56 1.05 14.84
C GLU A 205 13.08 0.88 14.69
N THR A 206 13.58 -0.23 15.22
CA THR A 206 14.94 -0.70 14.98
C THR A 206 15.01 -1.50 13.67
N MET A 207 16.22 -1.74 13.19
CA MET A 207 16.39 -2.54 11.98
C MET A 207 15.96 -3.99 12.15
N ALA A 208 16.16 -4.56 13.35
CA ALA A 208 15.66 -5.89 13.69
C ALA A 208 14.12 -5.97 13.61
N GLU A 209 13.42 -4.89 13.96
CA GLU A 209 11.95 -4.84 13.88
C GLU A 209 11.43 -4.67 12.45
N ARG A 210 12.22 -4.06 11.55
CA ARG A 210 11.92 -4.13 10.10
C ARG A 210 12.04 -5.56 9.58
N ILE A 211 13.06 -6.31 10.04
CA ILE A 211 13.23 -7.72 9.67
C ILE A 211 12.07 -8.55 10.24
N GLU A 212 11.70 -8.35 11.50
CA GLU A 212 10.56 -9.02 12.13
C GLU A 212 9.27 -8.76 11.34
N HIS A 213 9.00 -7.51 10.95
CA HIS A 213 7.87 -7.17 10.09
C HIS A 213 7.84 -8.04 8.83
N LEU A 214 8.95 -8.08 8.08
CA LEU A 214 9.04 -8.82 6.82
C LEU A 214 8.85 -10.33 7.04
N LEU A 215 9.46 -10.90 8.08
CA LEU A 215 9.30 -12.32 8.44
C LEU A 215 7.85 -12.67 8.82
N ARG A 216 7.16 -11.77 9.51
CA ARG A 216 5.74 -11.95 9.86
C ARG A 216 4.84 -11.93 8.62
N LEU A 217 5.09 -11.03 7.67
CA LEU A 217 4.39 -11.02 6.38
C LEU A 217 4.65 -12.30 5.59
N LYS A 218 5.92 -12.73 5.50
CA LYS A 218 6.30 -13.99 4.86
C LYS A 218 5.59 -15.18 5.48
N ALA A 219 5.52 -15.26 6.81
CA ALA A 219 4.85 -16.35 7.49
C ALA A 219 3.35 -16.44 7.13
N VAL A 220 2.65 -15.30 7.03
CA VAL A 220 1.26 -15.28 6.54
C VAL A 220 1.17 -15.68 5.07
N GLN A 221 2.09 -15.18 4.23
CA GLN A 221 2.10 -15.51 2.81
C GLN A 221 2.32 -17.01 2.57
N ASP A 222 3.24 -17.63 3.31
CA ASP A 222 3.56 -19.05 3.17
C ASP A 222 2.35 -19.94 3.54
N ARG A 223 1.49 -19.48 4.46
CA ARG A 223 0.23 -20.16 4.83
C ARG A 223 -0.90 -19.93 3.83
N THR A 224 -1.11 -18.67 3.42
CA THR A 224 -2.36 -18.24 2.77
C THR A 224 -2.21 -17.91 1.30
N LYS A 225 -1.00 -17.53 0.86
CA LYS A 225 -0.66 -17.12 -0.51
C LYS A 225 -1.56 -16.02 -1.06
N GLY A 226 -2.11 -15.17 -0.19
CA GLY A 226 -3.12 -14.18 -0.53
C GLY A 226 -2.56 -12.79 -0.86
N PHE A 227 -1.33 -12.47 -0.43
CA PHE A 227 -0.69 -11.21 -0.78
C PHE A 227 -0.25 -11.21 -2.24
N THR A 228 -0.65 -10.18 -2.98
CA THR A 228 -0.25 -9.93 -4.38
C THR A 228 0.99 -9.07 -4.46
N ALA A 229 1.18 -8.15 -3.53
CA ALA A 229 2.28 -7.19 -3.56
C ALA A 229 2.69 -6.71 -2.17
N PHE A 230 3.98 -6.39 -2.05
CA PHE A 230 4.54 -5.64 -0.94
C PHE A 230 4.95 -4.23 -1.39
N ILE A 231 4.65 -3.24 -0.55
CA ILE A 231 4.99 -1.84 -0.79
C ILE A 231 5.60 -1.25 0.48
N CYS A 232 6.81 -0.70 0.41
CA CYS A 232 7.43 0.02 1.53
C CYS A 232 7.76 1.46 1.18
N TRP A 233 7.61 2.34 2.16
CA TRP A 233 7.94 3.75 2.03
C TRP A 233 8.39 4.33 3.38
N PRO A 234 9.28 5.33 3.37
CA PRO A 234 9.65 6.01 4.59
C PRO A 234 8.58 7.02 5.03
N LEU A 235 8.56 7.30 6.34
CA LEU A 235 7.88 8.43 6.94
C LEU A 235 8.23 9.72 6.18
N GLN A 236 7.20 10.51 5.86
CA GLN A 236 7.36 11.93 5.53
C GLN A 236 7.07 12.72 6.81
N PRO A 237 8.10 13.27 7.49
CA PRO A 237 7.94 13.81 8.84
C PRO A 237 7.22 15.17 8.87
N GLU A 238 7.25 15.95 7.79
CA GLU A 238 6.65 17.29 7.79
C GLU A 238 5.17 17.27 8.15
N ASN A 239 4.75 18.27 8.92
CA ASN A 239 3.36 18.46 9.40
C ASN A 239 2.78 17.29 10.19
N THR A 240 3.57 16.27 10.54
CA THR A 240 3.09 15.19 11.40
C THR A 240 2.95 15.67 12.85
N PRO A 241 1.89 15.27 13.56
CA PRO A 241 1.61 15.78 14.91
C PRO A 241 2.73 15.55 15.93
N GLU A 242 3.37 14.38 15.89
CA GLU A 242 4.34 13.96 16.91
C GLU A 242 5.71 13.59 16.33
N MET A 243 5.86 13.55 15.00
CA MET A 243 7.06 13.00 14.34
C MET A 243 7.78 13.99 13.41
N SER A 244 7.45 15.28 13.47
CA SER A 244 8.08 16.30 12.63
C SER A 244 9.57 16.51 12.88
N HIS A 245 10.08 16.00 14.00
CA HIS A 245 11.49 16.00 14.36
C HIS A 245 12.28 14.80 13.81
N MET A 246 11.60 13.80 13.24
CA MET A 246 12.25 12.60 12.71
C MET A 246 13.05 12.94 11.44
N PRO A 247 14.23 12.34 11.24
CA PRO A 247 15.02 12.58 10.05
C PRO A 247 14.33 12.00 8.81
N LYS A 248 14.45 12.69 7.68
CA LYS A 248 14.06 12.12 6.38
C LYS A 248 15.00 10.98 6.00
N THR A 249 14.40 9.87 5.59
CA THR A 249 15.13 8.78 4.94
C THR A 249 15.64 9.23 3.57
N ASP A 250 16.90 8.96 3.29
CA ASP A 250 17.51 9.23 1.99
C ASP A 250 17.27 8.10 0.97
N ALA A 251 17.71 8.32 -0.27
CA ALA A 251 17.58 7.31 -1.33
C ALA A 251 18.38 6.02 -1.05
N VAL A 252 19.50 6.10 -0.33
CA VAL A 252 20.37 4.95 -0.05
C VAL A 252 19.69 4.00 0.93
N GLU A 253 19.13 4.53 2.02
CA GLU A 253 18.40 3.74 2.99
C GLU A 253 17.11 3.14 2.38
N TYR A 254 16.41 3.89 1.52
CA TYR A 254 15.25 3.37 0.80
C TYR A 254 15.58 2.21 -0.14
N LEU A 255 16.60 2.37 -0.98
CA LEU A 255 17.03 1.31 -1.92
C LEU A 255 17.51 0.08 -1.16
N ARG A 256 18.23 0.27 -0.03
CA ARG A 256 18.63 -0.82 0.87
C ARG A 256 17.43 -1.55 1.47
N THR A 257 16.45 -0.80 2.00
CA THR A 257 15.24 -1.37 2.61
C THR A 257 14.45 -2.18 1.58
N THR A 258 14.30 -1.66 0.36
CA THR A 258 13.55 -2.30 -0.72
C THR A 258 14.25 -3.56 -1.23
N ALA A 259 15.57 -3.49 -1.47
CA ALA A 259 16.36 -4.65 -1.88
C ALA A 259 16.30 -5.78 -0.86
N PHE A 260 16.43 -5.43 0.42
CA PHE A 260 16.33 -6.41 1.47
C PHE A 260 14.92 -6.99 1.64
N ALA A 261 13.88 -6.18 1.47
CA ALA A 261 12.52 -6.70 1.43
C ALA A 261 12.35 -7.75 0.32
N ARG A 262 12.96 -7.55 -0.86
CA ARG A 262 12.96 -8.55 -1.93
C ARG A 262 13.68 -9.85 -1.55
N THR A 263 14.82 -9.76 -0.87
CA THR A 263 15.57 -10.98 -0.47
C THR A 263 14.83 -11.78 0.59
N VAL A 264 14.13 -11.12 1.52
CA VAL A 264 13.34 -11.79 2.56
C VAL A 264 11.99 -12.28 2.04
N LEU A 265 11.26 -11.47 1.27
CA LEU A 265 9.90 -11.75 0.78
C LEU A 265 9.89 -12.51 -0.55
N ASP A 266 10.60 -13.63 -0.61
CA ASP A 266 10.68 -14.45 -1.83
C ASP A 266 9.37 -15.16 -2.21
N SER A 267 8.39 -15.22 -1.30
CA SER A 267 7.05 -15.79 -1.53
C SER A 267 5.97 -14.74 -1.85
N ILE A 268 6.29 -13.44 -1.75
CA ILE A 268 5.42 -12.36 -2.22
C ILE A 268 5.90 -11.96 -3.61
N PRO A 269 5.09 -12.19 -4.67
CA PRO A 269 5.59 -12.10 -6.04
C PRO A 269 6.03 -10.69 -6.39
N ASN A 270 5.28 -9.67 -5.99
CA ASN A 270 5.49 -8.32 -6.48
C ASN A 270 5.98 -7.36 -5.40
N ILE A 271 6.94 -6.50 -5.77
CA ILE A 271 7.38 -5.37 -4.95
C ILE A 271 7.25 -4.10 -5.78
N GLN A 272 6.53 -3.13 -5.21
CA GLN A 272 6.25 -1.84 -5.84
C GLN A 272 7.28 -0.79 -5.43
N ALA A 273 7.78 -0.05 -6.42
CA ALA A 273 8.60 1.13 -6.18
C ALA A 273 7.75 2.28 -5.60
N SER A 274 8.27 2.95 -4.56
CA SER A 274 7.62 4.08 -3.89
C SER A 274 8.14 5.42 -4.44
N TRP A 275 7.94 5.65 -5.72
CA TRP A 275 8.30 6.94 -6.32
C TRP A 275 7.49 8.11 -5.76
N VAL A 276 6.31 7.85 -5.18
CA VAL A 276 5.43 8.85 -4.58
C VAL A 276 6.07 9.50 -3.36
N THR A 277 6.91 8.76 -2.63
CA THR A 277 7.64 9.30 -1.47
C THR A 277 9.07 9.68 -1.83
N MET A 278 9.69 8.95 -2.78
CA MET A 278 11.13 9.08 -3.08
C MET A 278 11.45 9.86 -4.37
N GLY A 279 10.44 10.18 -5.16
CA GLY A 279 10.57 10.77 -6.48
C GLY A 279 10.88 9.77 -7.60
N MET A 280 10.63 10.19 -8.84
CA MET A 280 10.70 9.34 -10.04
C MET A 280 12.09 8.74 -10.28
N LYS A 281 13.18 9.48 -10.05
CA LYS A 281 14.56 8.99 -10.25
C LYS A 281 14.91 7.84 -9.31
N VAL A 282 14.50 7.95 -8.05
CA VAL A 282 14.72 6.88 -7.06
C VAL A 282 13.81 5.70 -7.38
N GLY A 283 12.56 5.96 -7.76
CA GLY A 283 11.63 4.92 -8.24
C GLY A 283 12.18 4.12 -9.41
N GLN A 284 12.71 4.80 -10.43
CA GLN A 284 13.37 4.18 -11.59
C GLN A 284 14.58 3.34 -11.16
N THR A 285 15.41 3.88 -10.28
CA THR A 285 16.57 3.15 -9.74
C THR A 285 16.14 1.89 -8.99
N ALA A 286 15.03 1.93 -8.24
CA ALA A 286 14.52 0.79 -7.46
C ALA A 286 14.17 -0.45 -8.31
N LEU A 287 13.96 -0.29 -9.63
CA LEU A 287 13.77 -1.42 -10.57
C LEU A 287 14.99 -2.35 -10.66
N HIS A 288 16.17 -1.87 -10.28
CA HIS A 288 17.39 -2.68 -10.16
C HIS A 288 17.70 -3.09 -8.72
N TYR A 289 16.79 -2.83 -7.78
CA TYR A 289 16.87 -3.19 -6.37
C TYR A 289 15.68 -4.07 -5.96
N GLY A 290 15.21 -4.92 -6.88
CA GLY A 290 14.21 -5.94 -6.61
C GLY A 290 12.74 -5.56 -6.89
N CYS A 291 12.45 -4.31 -7.25
CA CYS A 291 11.11 -3.92 -7.70
C CYS A 291 10.81 -4.48 -9.09
N ASN A 292 9.57 -4.93 -9.29
CA ASN A 292 9.04 -5.32 -10.60
C ASN A 292 7.74 -4.59 -10.96
N ASP A 293 7.34 -3.64 -10.12
CA ASP A 293 6.12 -2.86 -10.27
C ASP A 293 6.41 -1.38 -10.01
N PHE A 294 6.04 -0.52 -10.95
CA PHE A 294 6.21 0.92 -10.89
C PHE A 294 5.00 1.63 -10.27
N GLY A 295 3.97 0.87 -9.90
CA GLY A 295 2.86 1.32 -9.08
C GLY A 295 1.79 2.13 -9.80
N SER A 296 1.16 2.99 -9.00
CA SER A 296 0.04 3.90 -9.24
C SER A 296 0.25 5.12 -10.14
N LEU A 297 -0.41 5.33 -11.30
CA LEU A 297 -0.66 6.70 -11.78
C LEU A 297 -1.54 7.43 -10.75
N MET A 298 -0.93 8.04 -9.74
CA MET A 298 -1.66 8.72 -8.68
C MET A 298 -2.24 10.06 -9.15
N LEU A 299 -3.52 10.02 -9.54
CA LEU A 299 -4.29 11.21 -9.92
C LEU A 299 -4.57 12.14 -8.74
N GLU A 300 -4.67 11.57 -7.54
CA GLU A 300 -4.89 12.28 -6.28
C GLU A 300 -4.13 11.56 -5.17
N GLU A 301 -3.35 12.29 -4.38
CA GLU A 301 -2.65 11.76 -3.21
C GLU A 301 -2.79 12.81 -2.10
N ASN A 302 -3.55 12.51 -1.05
CA ASN A 302 -3.87 13.45 0.01
C ASN A 302 -3.08 13.23 1.31
N VAL A 303 -2.52 12.03 1.52
CA VAL A 303 -1.90 11.67 2.81
C VAL A 303 -0.45 12.12 2.85
N VAL A 304 0.33 11.79 1.83
CA VAL A 304 1.73 12.20 1.64
C VAL A 304 1.81 13.69 1.29
N SER A 305 0.83 14.22 0.53
CA SER A 305 0.71 15.66 0.26
C SER A 305 0.39 16.47 1.52
N ALA A 306 -0.41 15.94 2.46
CA ALA A 306 -0.61 16.58 3.76
C ALA A 306 0.71 16.67 4.56
N ALA A 307 1.62 15.71 4.35
CA ALA A 307 2.99 15.74 4.84
C ALA A 307 3.98 16.46 3.89
N ASN A 308 3.48 17.43 3.10
CA ASN A 308 4.27 18.32 2.24
C ASN A 308 5.17 17.62 1.20
N THR A 309 4.75 16.44 0.73
CA THR A 309 5.46 15.69 -0.30
C THR A 309 4.52 15.43 -1.47
N THR A 310 4.86 15.96 -2.65
CA THR A 310 4.03 15.83 -3.85
C THR A 310 4.90 15.54 -5.06
N TYR A 311 4.73 14.35 -5.63
CA TYR A 311 5.24 13.99 -6.95
C TYR A 311 4.06 13.65 -7.86
N ARG A 312 4.13 14.09 -9.11
CA ARG A 312 3.13 13.82 -10.15
C ARG A 312 3.83 13.25 -11.37
N THR A 313 3.13 12.43 -12.13
CA THR A 313 3.64 11.81 -13.35
C THR A 313 2.51 11.58 -14.35
N THR A 314 2.87 11.20 -15.58
CA THR A 314 1.94 10.73 -16.61
C THR A 314 2.25 9.28 -16.95
N THR A 315 1.32 8.59 -17.62
CA THR A 315 1.56 7.24 -18.14
C THR A 315 2.80 7.21 -19.03
N ASP A 316 2.94 8.18 -19.94
CA ASP A 316 4.04 8.25 -20.90
C ASP A 316 5.39 8.43 -20.18
N GLU A 317 5.42 9.21 -19.11
CA GLU A 317 6.63 9.36 -18.30
C GLU A 317 6.96 8.07 -17.56
N MET A 318 5.98 7.38 -16.97
CA MET A 318 6.19 6.08 -16.33
C MET A 318 6.74 5.06 -17.35
N GLU A 319 6.12 4.95 -18.53
CA GLU A 319 6.55 4.03 -19.58
C GLU A 319 7.95 4.35 -20.10
N ARG A 320 8.25 5.63 -20.30
CA ARG A 320 9.60 6.09 -20.69
C ARG A 320 10.63 5.72 -19.64
N LEU A 321 10.37 5.98 -18.35
CA LEU A 321 11.31 5.69 -17.27
C LEU A 321 11.54 4.18 -17.11
N ILE A 322 10.49 3.37 -17.25
CA ILE A 322 10.60 1.90 -17.24
C ILE A 322 11.46 1.43 -18.42
N SER A 323 11.22 1.98 -19.62
CA SER A 323 11.96 1.65 -20.83
C SER A 323 13.43 2.06 -20.76
N GLU A 324 13.72 3.26 -20.25
CA GLU A 324 15.07 3.76 -20.03
C GLU A 324 15.84 2.96 -18.97
N ALA A 325 15.14 2.31 -18.03
CA ALA A 325 15.73 1.36 -17.08
C ALA A 325 15.98 -0.04 -17.69
N GLY A 326 15.62 -0.26 -18.96
CA GLY A 326 15.85 -1.52 -19.67
C GLY A 326 14.73 -2.54 -19.52
N PHE A 327 13.52 -2.13 -19.14
CA PHE A 327 12.36 -3.01 -19.02
C PHE A 327 11.26 -2.66 -20.01
N THR A 328 10.38 -3.61 -20.31
CA THR A 328 9.16 -3.40 -21.08
C THR A 328 8.03 -3.00 -20.12
N PRO A 329 7.47 -1.78 -20.24
CA PRO A 329 6.33 -1.38 -19.43
C PRO A 329 5.08 -2.16 -19.83
N ARG A 330 4.31 -2.63 -18.85
CA ARG A 330 3.02 -3.29 -19.08
C ARG A 330 1.96 -2.85 -18.08
N ARG A 331 0.78 -2.53 -18.58
CA ARG A 331 -0.39 -2.28 -17.74
C ARG A 331 -0.90 -3.57 -17.11
N ARG A 332 -1.35 -3.50 -15.85
CA ARG A 332 -1.90 -4.64 -15.09
C ARG A 332 -3.24 -4.34 -14.41
N PHE A 333 -3.96 -5.39 -14.04
CA PHE A 333 -5.04 -5.36 -13.05
C PHE A 333 -4.47 -5.50 -11.62
N GLN A 334 -5.36 -5.51 -10.61
CA GLN A 334 -4.99 -5.60 -9.20
C GLN A 334 -4.27 -6.91 -8.85
N ASP A 335 -4.68 -8.01 -9.48
CA ASP A 335 -4.14 -9.35 -9.29
C ASP A 335 -2.85 -9.62 -10.08
N TYR A 336 -2.28 -8.57 -10.70
CA TYR A 336 -1.10 -8.60 -11.58
C TYR A 336 -1.30 -9.33 -12.91
N SER A 337 -2.52 -9.71 -13.27
CA SER A 337 -2.82 -10.09 -14.66
C SER A 337 -2.59 -8.90 -15.60
N LEU A 338 -2.00 -9.16 -16.77
CA LEU A 338 -1.64 -8.10 -17.70
C LEU A 338 -2.86 -7.67 -18.51
N ILE A 339 -3.03 -6.36 -18.66
CA ILE A 339 -4.01 -5.80 -19.58
C ILE A 339 -3.53 -6.10 -21.02
N PRO A 340 -4.39 -6.66 -21.89
CA PRO A 340 -4.06 -6.90 -23.30
C PRO A 340 -3.68 -5.59 -24.00
N VAL A 341 -2.62 -5.63 -24.80
CA VAL A 341 -2.24 -4.52 -25.67
C VAL A 341 -3.17 -4.55 -26.88
N THR A 342 -3.96 -3.49 -27.10
CA THR A 342 -4.76 -3.34 -28.33
C THR A 342 -3.98 -2.53 -29.36
N PRO A 343 -4.25 -2.67 -30.67
CA PRO A 343 -3.54 -1.93 -31.71
C PRO A 343 -3.59 -0.40 -31.54
N GLU A 344 -4.62 0.11 -30.86
CA GLU A 344 -4.80 1.55 -30.57
C GLU A 344 -3.85 2.05 -29.48
N THR A 345 -3.40 1.19 -28.56
CA THR A 345 -2.45 1.54 -27.49
C THR A 345 -0.99 1.66 -27.94
N VAL A 346 -0.67 1.32 -29.20
CA VAL A 346 0.70 1.38 -29.76
C VAL A 346 0.95 2.71 -30.50
N ALA A 347 -0.09 3.52 -30.70
CA ALA A 347 -0.05 4.72 -31.55
C ALA A 347 -0.37 6.04 -30.81
N ALA A 348 -0.47 6.02 -29.48
CA ALA A 348 -0.68 7.21 -28.65
C ALA A 348 0.65 7.71 -28.08
#